data_AF-A0A535MUL0-F1
#
_entry.id   AF-A0A535MUL0-F1
#
_cell.length_a   1.000
_cell.length_b   1.000
_cell.length_c   1.000
_cell.angle_alpha   90.00
_cell.angle_beta   90.00
_cell.angle_gamma   90.00
#
_symmetry.space_group_name_H-M   'P 1'
#
loop_
_entity.id
_entity.type
_entity.pdbx_description
1 polymer ?
#
loop_
_entity_poly.entity_id
_entity_poly.type
_entity_poly.pdbx_seq_one_letter_code
_entity_poly.pdbx_strand_id
1 'polypeptide(L)'
;MASKPRPAVHEADAAAMQHLITHRRELHAAPELSFKEIETAHYIAERLDALGVDKMTKGVGGTGVVADIRGERPGRAVLVRADMDGLPLTETADVPFRSRRAGVMHACGHDVHLAIALELARTLSQRRHELP
;
A
#
# COMPACT_ATOMS: atom_id res chain seq x y z
N MET A 1 -13.56 28.09 9.60
CA MET A 1 -12.85 28.72 8.46
C MET A 1 -12.55 27.64 7.44
N ALA A 2 -13.09 27.74 6.22
CA ALA A 2 -12.78 26.79 5.16
C ALA A 2 -11.29 26.95 4.78
N SER A 3 -10.55 25.84 4.80
CA SER A 3 -9.18 25.80 4.27
C SER A 3 -9.20 26.32 2.85
N LYS A 4 -8.31 27.26 2.50
CA LYS A 4 -7.99 27.53 1.08
C LYS A 4 -7.70 26.19 0.40
N PRO A 5 -8.15 25.98 -0.86
CA PRO A 5 -7.80 24.77 -1.59
C PRO A 5 -6.27 24.71 -1.64
N ARG A 6 -5.72 23.59 -1.16
CA ARG A 6 -4.29 23.31 -1.28
C ARG A 6 -3.94 23.31 -2.78
N PRO A 7 -2.75 23.81 -3.17
CA PRO A 7 -2.31 23.72 -4.56
C PRO A 7 -2.43 22.28 -5.06
N ALA A 8 -2.68 22.15 -6.36
CA ALA A 8 -3.14 20.95 -7.04
C ALA A 8 -2.49 19.66 -6.53
N VAL A 9 -3.30 18.61 -6.47
CA VAL A 9 -2.88 17.21 -6.43
C VAL A 9 -1.67 17.09 -7.37
N HIS A 10 -0.49 16.78 -6.83
CA HIS A 10 0.68 16.58 -7.66
C HIS A 10 0.38 15.44 -8.63
N GLU A 11 0.60 15.67 -9.92
CA GLU A 11 0.55 14.59 -10.89
C GLU A 11 1.59 13.54 -10.52
N ALA A 12 1.18 12.27 -10.62
CA ALA A 12 2.12 11.17 -10.45
C ALA A 12 3.19 11.28 -11.54
N ASP A 13 4.43 11.49 -11.12
CA ASP A 13 5.56 11.46 -12.04
C ASP A 13 5.85 10.03 -12.51
N ALA A 14 6.80 9.89 -13.43
CA ALA A 14 7.17 8.58 -13.97
C ALA A 14 7.69 7.62 -12.88
N ALA A 15 8.32 8.12 -11.82
CA ALA A 15 8.82 7.29 -10.73
C ALA A 15 7.67 6.78 -9.85
N ALA A 16 6.70 7.63 -9.53
CA ALA A 16 5.47 7.24 -8.85
C ALA A 16 4.68 6.21 -9.66
N MET A 17 4.53 6.43 -10.97
CA MET A 17 3.86 5.47 -11.86
C MET A 17 4.58 4.11 -11.89
N GLN A 18 5.91 4.13 -11.99
CA GLN A 18 6.71 2.90 -11.97
C GLN A 18 6.59 2.17 -10.63
N HIS A 19 6.62 2.88 -9.50
CA HIS A 19 6.45 2.31 -8.18
C HIS A 19 5.07 1.66 -8.02
N LEU A 20 4.01 2.35 -8.42
CA LEU A 20 2.63 1.83 -8.43
C LEU A 20 2.51 0.54 -9.24
N ILE A 21 2.98 0.54 -10.49
CA ILE A 21 2.90 -0.62 -11.37
C ILE A 21 3.71 -1.79 -10.80
N THR A 22 4.89 -1.51 -10.25
CA THR A 22 5.78 -2.54 -9.69
C THR A 22 5.13 -3.23 -8.49
N HIS A 23 4.69 -2.47 -7.49
CA HIS A 23 4.04 -3.05 -6.31
C HIS A 23 2.74 -3.76 -6.65
N ARG A 24 1.91 -3.18 -7.51
CA ARG A 24 0.68 -3.82 -7.95
C ARG A 24 0.97 -5.18 -8.61
N ARG A 25 1.93 -5.25 -9.53
CA ARG A 25 2.27 -6.50 -10.24
C ARG A 25 2.88 -7.57 -9.33
N GLU A 26 3.76 -7.17 -8.42
CA GLU A 26 4.36 -8.10 -7.45
C GLU A 26 3.30 -8.73 -6.53
N LEU A 27 2.40 -7.89 -6.00
CA LEU A 27 1.30 -8.33 -5.14
C LEU A 27 0.29 -9.20 -5.92
N HIS A 28 -0.08 -8.78 -7.13
CA HIS A 28 -0.98 -9.56 -8.00
C HIS A 28 -0.45 -10.97 -8.29
N ALA A 29 0.87 -11.10 -8.47
CA ALA A 29 1.51 -12.36 -8.79
C ALA A 29 1.65 -13.30 -7.57
N ALA A 30 1.39 -12.85 -6.34
CA ALA A 30 1.56 -13.64 -5.12
C ALA A 30 0.40 -13.48 -4.11
N PRO A 31 -0.88 -13.57 -4.53
CA PRO A 31 -2.02 -13.29 -3.67
C PRO A 31 -2.13 -14.34 -2.56
N GLU A 32 -2.65 -13.95 -1.40
CA GLU A 32 -2.90 -14.86 -0.26
C GLU A 32 -4.34 -14.77 0.18
N LEU A 33 -4.91 -15.87 0.68
CA LEU A 33 -6.31 -15.88 1.15
C LEU A 33 -6.47 -15.07 2.44
N SER A 34 -7.71 -14.64 2.69
CA SER A 34 -8.07 -13.94 3.92
C SER A 34 -7.56 -14.67 5.17
N PHE A 35 -6.98 -13.92 6.10
CA PHE A 35 -6.35 -14.39 7.35
C PHE A 35 -5.06 -15.22 7.17
N LYS A 36 -4.52 -15.31 5.95
CA LYS A 36 -3.29 -16.06 5.63
C LYS A 36 -2.28 -15.22 4.86
N GLU A 37 -2.41 -13.90 4.90
CA GLU A 37 -1.62 -12.91 4.15
C GLU A 37 -0.24 -12.66 4.76
N ILE A 38 0.49 -13.73 5.09
CA ILE A 38 1.74 -13.67 5.85
C ILE A 38 2.85 -13.03 5.01
N GLU A 39 3.02 -13.48 3.76
CA GLU A 39 4.03 -12.96 2.86
C GLU A 39 3.71 -11.53 2.43
N THR A 40 2.42 -11.23 2.22
CA THR A 40 1.92 -9.90 1.87
C THR A 40 2.12 -8.91 3.01
N ALA A 41 1.83 -9.31 4.25
CA ALA A 41 2.10 -8.49 5.43
C ALA A 41 3.60 -8.21 5.60
N HIS A 42 4.46 -9.21 5.39
CA HIS A 42 5.91 -9.04 5.41
C HIS A 42 6.38 -8.08 4.30
N TYR A 43 5.87 -8.27 3.08
CA TYR A 43 6.14 -7.41 1.95
C TYR A 43 5.84 -5.94 2.29
N ILE A 44 4.64 -5.65 2.80
CA ILE A 44 4.22 -4.29 3.18
C ILE A 44 5.13 -3.72 4.27
N ALA A 45 5.40 -4.51 5.32
CA ALA A 45 6.23 -4.07 6.45
C ALA A 45 7.65 -3.71 6.01
N GLU A 46 8.29 -4.49 5.14
CA GLU A 46 9.62 -4.19 4.61
C GLU A 46 9.66 -2.87 3.83
N ARG A 47 8.65 -2.60 2.99
CA ARG A 47 8.59 -1.33 2.24
C ARG A 47 8.39 -0.16 3.19
N LEU A 48 7.51 -0.28 4.19
CA LEU A 48 7.28 0.78 5.17
C LEU A 48 8.53 1.03 6.03
N ASP A 49 9.23 -0.01 6.45
CA ASP A 49 10.49 0.10 7.21
C ASP A 49 11.57 0.83 6.39
N ALA A 50 11.71 0.51 5.10
CA ALA A 50 12.64 1.18 4.20
C ALA A 50 12.34 2.68 4.00
N LEU A 51 11.11 3.14 4.29
CA LEU A 51 10.74 4.55 4.25
C LEU A 51 11.06 5.30 5.55
N GLY A 52 11.53 4.62 6.60
CA GLY A 52 11.79 5.22 7.90
C GLY A 52 10.51 5.76 8.55
N VAL A 53 9.45 4.95 8.57
CA VAL A 53 8.21 5.27 9.32
C VAL A 53 8.52 5.41 10.82
N ASP A 54 7.82 6.32 11.52
CA ASP A 54 8.14 6.67 12.91
C ASP A 54 7.82 5.54 13.88
N LYS A 55 6.75 4.80 13.57
CA LYS A 55 6.30 3.65 14.34
C LYS A 55 5.63 2.67 13.41
N MET A 56 5.91 1.39 13.59
CA MET A 56 5.22 0.32 12.90
C MET A 56 4.78 -0.76 13.91
N THR A 57 3.51 -1.15 13.83
CA THR A 57 2.94 -2.27 14.58
C THR A 57 2.51 -3.35 13.58
N LYS A 58 3.09 -4.54 13.73
CA LYS A 58 2.77 -5.72 12.91
C LYS A 58 1.91 -6.69 13.71
N GLY A 59 1.18 -7.57 13.02
CA GLY A 59 0.38 -8.62 13.66
C GLY A 59 -0.95 -8.12 14.23
N VAL A 60 -1.43 -6.96 13.77
CA VAL A 60 -2.71 -6.40 14.22
C VAL A 60 -3.84 -7.25 13.65
N GLY A 61 -4.55 -8.00 14.49
CA GLY A 61 -5.58 -8.92 14.04
C GLY A 61 -5.05 -10.10 13.20
N GLY A 62 -3.79 -10.50 13.42
CA GLY A 62 -3.15 -11.62 12.72
C GLY A 62 -2.10 -11.14 11.72
N THR A 63 -2.52 -10.60 10.58
CA THR A 63 -1.64 -10.18 9.48
C THR A 63 -1.56 -8.65 9.31
N GLY A 64 -2.40 -7.87 10.01
CA GLY A 64 -2.46 -6.42 9.83
C GLY A 64 -1.15 -5.70 10.16
N VAL A 65 -0.84 -4.69 9.36
CA VAL A 65 0.30 -3.78 9.53
C VAL A 65 -0.23 -2.36 9.66
N VAL A 66 0.19 -1.65 10.71
CA VAL A 66 -0.14 -0.24 10.96
C VAL A 66 1.15 0.55 11.08
N ALA A 67 1.29 1.63 10.32
CA ALA A 67 2.46 2.51 10.39
C ALA A 67 2.05 3.96 10.56
N ASP A 68 2.80 4.68 11.40
CA ASP A 68 2.65 6.10 11.65
C ASP A 68 3.71 6.87 10.84
N ILE A 69 3.26 7.87 10.08
CA ILE A 69 4.10 8.86 9.39
C ILE A 69 3.78 10.21 9.99
N ARG A 70 4.71 10.75 10.78
CA ARG A 70 4.56 12.04 11.46
C ARG A 70 5.08 13.20 10.60
N GLY A 71 4.27 14.23 10.44
CA GLY A 71 4.71 15.50 9.86
C GLY A 71 5.44 16.39 10.86
N GLU A 72 6.07 17.45 10.35
CA GLU A 72 6.88 18.37 11.15
C GLU A 72 6.09 19.60 11.66
N ARG A 73 4.83 19.75 11.25
CA ARG A 73 3.95 20.85 11.66
C ARG A 73 2.87 20.33 12.61
N PRO A 74 2.18 21.19 13.38
CA PRO A 74 1.05 20.73 14.19
C PRO A 74 -0.21 20.51 13.34
N GLY A 75 -0.93 19.41 13.55
CA GLY A 75 -2.32 19.29 13.14
C GLY A 75 -2.96 17.95 13.44
N ARG A 76 -3.85 17.51 12.55
CA ARG A 76 -4.75 16.36 12.78
C ARG A 76 -4.18 15.09 12.17
N ALA A 77 -4.44 13.96 12.83
CA ALA A 77 -4.18 12.64 12.27
C ALA A 77 -5.26 12.25 11.25
N VAL A 78 -4.84 11.55 10.18
CA VAL A 78 -5.71 10.92 9.18
C VAL A 78 -5.29 9.46 9.05
N LEU A 79 -6.26 8.54 9.10
CA LEU A 79 -6.03 7.12 8.84
C LEU A 79 -6.37 6.80 7.39
N VAL A 80 -5.44 6.16 6.70
CA VAL A 80 -5.65 5.56 5.38
C VAL A 80 -5.59 4.05 5.53
N ARG A 81 -6.54 3.35 4.92
CA ARG A 81 -6.68 1.89 5.02
C ARG A 81 -6.71 1.26 3.64
N ALA A 82 -5.95 0.19 3.47
CA ALA A 82 -6.01 -0.72 2.33
C ALA A 82 -6.18 -2.16 2.86
N ASP A 83 -7.07 -2.93 2.23
CA ASP A 83 -7.12 -4.39 2.35
C ASP A 83 -6.03 -5.05 1.49
N MET A 84 -5.77 -6.33 1.76
CA MET A 84 -4.63 -7.05 1.18
C MET A 84 -4.93 -8.50 0.78
N ASP A 85 -6.12 -9.02 1.03
CA ASP A 85 -6.44 -10.43 0.74
C ASP A 85 -6.83 -10.66 -0.72
N GLY A 86 -6.50 -11.86 -1.21
CA GLY A 86 -6.99 -12.42 -2.45
C GLY A 86 -8.21 -13.32 -2.22
N LEU A 87 -8.79 -13.79 -3.33
CA LEU A 87 -9.97 -14.65 -3.34
C LEU A 87 -9.62 -16.07 -3.83
N PRO A 88 -10.39 -17.10 -3.42
CA PRO A 88 -10.22 -18.48 -3.88
C PRO A 88 -10.75 -18.67 -5.30
N LEU A 89 -10.07 -18.05 -6.27
CA LEU A 89 -10.41 -18.06 -7.69
C LEU A 89 -9.15 -18.34 -8.52
N THR A 90 -9.30 -19.16 -9.56
CA THR A 90 -8.21 -19.36 -10.53
C THR A 90 -8.19 -18.21 -11.52
N GLU A 91 -7.07 -17.51 -11.61
CA GLU A 91 -6.88 -16.46 -12.62
C GLU A 91 -6.81 -17.06 -14.03
N THR A 92 -7.61 -16.50 -14.94
CA THR A 92 -7.68 -16.90 -16.35
C THR A 92 -7.02 -15.90 -17.30
N ALA A 93 -6.60 -14.75 -16.78
CA ALA A 93 -5.96 -13.70 -17.57
C ALA A 93 -4.58 -14.16 -18.07
N ASP A 94 -4.30 -13.88 -19.34
CA ASP A 94 -2.97 -14.11 -19.92
C ASP A 94 -2.14 -12.83 -19.84
N VAL A 95 -1.57 -12.60 -18.65
CA VAL A 95 -0.75 -11.42 -18.32
C VAL A 95 0.56 -11.85 -17.67
N PRO A 96 1.66 -11.11 -17.88
CA PRO A 96 2.98 -11.50 -17.37
C PRO A 96 3.09 -11.46 -15.84
N PHE A 97 2.12 -10.84 -15.15
CA PHE A 97 2.05 -10.71 -13.69
C PHE A 97 0.92 -11.56 -13.08
N ARG A 98 0.40 -12.55 -13.82
CA ARG A 98 -0.63 -13.47 -13.32
C ARG A 98 -0.20 -14.11 -12.00
N SER A 99 -1.18 -14.45 -11.18
CA SER A 99 -1.00 -15.20 -9.94
C SER A 99 -0.17 -16.46 -10.19
N ARG A 100 0.88 -16.60 -9.36
CA ARG A 100 1.71 -17.80 -9.26
C ARG A 100 1.12 -18.81 -8.28
N ARG A 101 0.05 -18.45 -7.55
CA ARG A 101 -0.61 -19.33 -6.58
C ARG A 101 -1.84 -19.96 -7.20
N ALA A 102 -1.84 -21.29 -7.33
CA ALA A 102 -2.95 -22.03 -7.89
C ALA A 102 -4.24 -21.79 -7.08
N GLY A 103 -5.32 -21.42 -7.77
CA GLY A 103 -6.63 -21.20 -7.14
C GLY A 103 -6.76 -19.95 -6.28
N VAL A 104 -5.80 -19.02 -6.32
CA VAL A 104 -5.88 -17.74 -5.60
C VAL A 104 -5.59 -16.58 -6.55
N MET A 105 -6.40 -15.51 -6.47
CA MET A 105 -6.27 -14.33 -7.33
C MET A 105 -6.68 -13.05 -6.58
N HIS A 106 -6.01 -11.93 -6.85
CA HIS A 106 -6.54 -10.60 -6.53
C HIS A 106 -7.61 -10.17 -7.54
N ALA A 107 -8.84 -10.66 -7.36
CA ALA A 107 -9.96 -10.34 -8.24
C ALA A 107 -10.79 -9.11 -7.81
N CYS A 108 -10.55 -8.57 -6.61
CA CYS A 108 -11.20 -7.35 -6.09
C CYS A 108 -10.29 -6.10 -6.11
N GLY A 109 -9.05 -6.21 -6.60
CA GLY A 109 -8.13 -5.09 -6.69
C GLY A 109 -7.40 -4.72 -5.39
N HIS A 110 -7.35 -5.60 -4.39
CA HIS A 110 -6.61 -5.31 -3.14
C HIS A 110 -5.10 -5.12 -3.37
N ASP A 111 -4.53 -5.73 -4.43
CA ASP A 111 -3.19 -5.42 -4.94
C ASP A 111 -3.03 -3.96 -5.38
N VAL A 112 -4.08 -3.37 -5.99
CA VAL A 112 -4.12 -1.96 -6.38
C VAL A 112 -4.21 -1.07 -5.14
N HIS A 113 -5.09 -1.40 -4.18
CA HIS A 113 -5.24 -0.63 -2.96
C HIS A 113 -3.92 -0.52 -2.18
N LEU A 114 -3.21 -1.65 -2.04
CA LEU A 114 -1.89 -1.71 -1.43
C LEU A 114 -0.84 -0.90 -2.20
N ALA A 115 -0.80 -1.02 -3.53
CA ALA A 115 0.15 -0.25 -4.33
C ALA A 115 -0.04 1.27 -4.14
N ILE A 116 -1.30 1.73 -4.13
CA ILE A 116 -1.66 3.13 -3.86
C ILE A 116 -1.24 3.53 -2.44
N ALA A 117 -1.53 2.70 -1.44
CA ALA A 117 -1.17 2.99 -0.05
C ALA A 117 0.35 3.10 0.15
N LEU A 118 1.13 2.22 -0.49
CA LEU A 118 2.60 2.26 -0.44
C LEU A 118 3.15 3.51 -1.14
N GLU A 119 2.62 3.89 -2.29
CA GLU A 119 3.05 5.13 -2.98
C GLU A 119 2.67 6.38 -2.18
N LEU A 120 1.49 6.38 -1.56
CA LEU A 120 1.08 7.45 -0.67
C LEU A 120 2.04 7.55 0.52
N ALA A 121 2.36 6.43 1.17
CA ALA A 121 3.31 6.39 2.27
C ALA A 121 4.68 6.92 1.84
N ARG A 122 5.20 6.49 0.68
CA ARG A 122 6.46 6.99 0.11
C ARG A 122 6.44 8.49 -0.10
N THR A 123 5.39 9.01 -0.73
CA THR A 123 5.23 10.44 -1.01
C THR A 123 5.14 11.28 0.26
N LEU A 124 4.36 10.82 1.26
CA LEU A 124 4.21 11.52 2.53
C LEU A 124 5.52 11.51 3.33
N SER A 125 6.24 10.38 3.38
CA SER A 125 7.54 10.27 4.05
C SER A 125 8.60 11.20 3.45
N GLN A 126 8.58 11.41 2.12
CA GLN A 126 9.50 12.35 1.44
C GLN A 126 9.14 13.83 1.69
N ARG A 127 7.93 14.10 2.17
CA ARG A 127 7.38 15.46 2.31
C ARG A 127 6.96 15.78 3.74
N ARG A 128 7.56 15.15 4.74
CA ARG A 128 7.23 15.34 6.18
C ARG A 128 7.20 16.82 6.60
N HIS A 129 8.10 17.64 6.06
CA HIS A 129 8.14 19.10 6.28
C HIS A 129 6.89 19.86 5.79
N GLU A 130 6.15 19.29 4.83
CA GLU A 130 4.87 19.79 4.32
C GLU A 130 3.67 19.20 5.07
N LEU A 131 3.86 18.34 6.08
CA LEU A 131 2.77 17.66 6.77
C LEU A 131 2.53 18.21 8.19
N PRO A 132 1.27 18.22 8.67
CA PRO A 132 0.90 18.46 10.06
C PRO A 132 1.15 17.25 10.99
#